data_AF-A0A0B8NZX1-F1
#
_entry.id   AF-A0A0B8NZX1-F1
#
_cell.length_a   1.000
_cell.length_b   1.000
_cell.length_c   1.000
_cell.angle_alpha   90.00
_cell.angle_beta   90.00
_cell.angle_gamma   90.00
#
_symmetry.space_group_name_H-M   'P 1'
#
loop_
_entity.id
_entity.type
_entity.pdbx_description
1 polymer ?
#
loop_
_entity_poly.entity_id
_entity_poly.type
_entity_poly.pdbx_seq_one_letter_code
_entity_poly.pdbx_strand_id
1 'polypeptide(L)'
;MNNLNALGWQPFFQQQLTLEDYEGKVIARVSAHHRSGYTLQTESDSISLAIHDSLPAMTVGDWVILNEDLSFSRLLERSSLFSRKAAGTKVVEQYIASNLDTVFIVMSLNDDFNLSRVERYLALANEAQVEPVIVLTKEDLCDDSQVLKQQVQDLDPMLMIETVNALNSDSVQSLQPWCRTGKTVAFMAHPV
;
A
#
# COMPACT_ATOMS: atom_id res chain seq x y z
N MET A 1 -21.19 -9.66 4.17
CA MET A 1 -21.20 -8.21 4.46
C MET A 1 -19.78 -7.79 4.74
N ASN A 2 -19.17 -7.02 3.84
CA ASN A 2 -17.83 -6.48 4.06
C ASN A 2 -18.00 -5.15 4.78
N ASN A 3 -17.78 -5.10 6.09
CA ASN A 3 -17.74 -3.80 6.77
C ASN A 3 -16.58 -2.96 6.19
N LEU A 4 -16.75 -1.65 6.02
CA LEU A 4 -15.70 -0.72 5.57
C LEU A 4 -14.38 -0.89 6.35
N ASN A 5 -14.43 -1.24 7.62
CA ASN A 5 -13.24 -1.53 8.43
C ASN A 5 -12.40 -2.68 7.86
N ALA A 6 -13.03 -3.71 7.29
CA ALA A 6 -12.32 -4.82 6.64
C ALA A 6 -11.59 -4.38 5.37
N LEU A 7 -12.08 -3.31 4.73
CA LEU A 7 -11.44 -2.65 3.60
C LEU A 7 -10.41 -1.60 4.03
N GLY A 8 -10.12 -1.46 5.32
CA GLY A 8 -9.13 -0.50 5.83
C GLY A 8 -9.68 0.90 6.11
N TRP A 9 -10.98 1.01 6.40
CA TRP A 9 -11.54 2.24 6.97
C TRP A 9 -11.01 2.46 8.39
N GLN A 10 -10.63 3.70 8.70
CA GLN A 10 -9.94 4.09 9.92
C GLN A 10 -10.46 5.43 10.43
N PRO A 11 -10.27 5.78 11.72
CA PRO A 11 -10.73 7.04 12.30
C PRO A 11 -10.28 8.29 11.51
N PHE A 12 -9.10 8.24 10.88
CA PHE A 12 -8.60 9.30 10.01
C PHE A 12 -9.58 9.67 8.88
N PHE A 13 -10.24 8.70 8.26
CA PHE A 13 -11.24 8.98 7.21
C PHE A 13 -12.60 9.35 7.81
N GLN A 14 -12.99 8.73 8.94
CA GLN A 14 -14.24 9.04 9.63
C GLN A 14 -14.33 10.52 10.05
N GLN A 15 -13.21 11.09 10.51
CA GLN A 15 -13.11 12.49 10.94
C GLN A 15 -13.29 13.48 9.79
N GLN A 16 -13.17 13.04 8.54
CA GLN A 16 -13.37 13.88 7.37
C GLN A 16 -14.85 13.94 6.94
N LEU A 17 -15.74 13.13 7.50
CA LEU A 17 -17.16 13.11 7.13
C LEU A 17 -17.90 14.33 7.68
N THR A 18 -18.77 14.92 6.85
CA THR A 18 -19.71 15.96 7.25
C THR A 18 -21.06 15.36 7.66
N LEU A 19 -21.97 16.18 8.20
CA LEU A 19 -23.34 15.71 8.51
C LEU A 19 -24.07 15.21 7.25
N GLU A 20 -23.84 15.85 6.11
CA GLU A 20 -24.45 15.46 4.82
C GLU A 20 -23.96 14.09 4.35
N ASP A 21 -22.74 13.67 4.73
CA ASP A 21 -22.20 12.37 4.34
C ASP A 21 -22.91 11.19 5.03
N TYR A 22 -23.68 11.44 6.10
CA TYR A 22 -24.47 10.41 6.77
C TYR A 22 -25.86 10.21 6.15
N GLU A 23 -26.27 11.06 5.21
CA GLU A 23 -27.57 11.02 4.54
C GLU A 23 -27.39 10.82 3.03
N GLY A 24 -27.71 9.61 2.52
CA GLY A 24 -27.77 9.38 1.07
C GLY A 24 -26.41 9.41 0.34
N LYS A 25 -25.30 9.14 1.04
CA LYS A 25 -23.97 8.95 0.42
C LYS A 25 -23.48 7.52 0.56
N VAL A 26 -22.62 7.13 -0.38
CA VAL A 26 -21.96 5.83 -0.38
C VAL A 26 -20.45 6.02 -0.26
N ILE A 27 -19.85 5.37 0.73
CA ILE A 27 -18.40 5.36 0.91
C ILE A 27 -17.82 4.18 0.13
N ALA A 28 -16.78 4.42 -0.66
CA ALA A 28 -16.14 3.39 -1.45
C ALA A 28 -14.61 3.54 -1.48
N ARG A 29 -13.90 2.43 -1.58
CA ARG A 29 -12.44 2.38 -1.76
C ARG A 29 -12.09 2.02 -3.19
N VAL A 30 -11.17 2.73 -3.82
CA VAL A 30 -10.63 2.36 -5.14
C VAL A 30 -9.85 1.05 -5.00
N SER A 31 -10.34 -0.03 -5.60
CA SER A 31 -9.71 -1.35 -5.60
C SER A 31 -8.92 -1.64 -6.87
N ALA A 32 -9.27 -0.98 -7.99
CA ALA A 32 -8.54 -1.09 -9.25
C ALA A 32 -8.58 0.23 -10.04
N HIS A 33 -7.52 0.47 -10.80
CA HIS A 33 -7.44 1.58 -11.76
C HIS A 33 -7.17 1.00 -13.15
N HIS A 34 -8.09 1.27 -14.08
CA HIS A 34 -8.02 0.88 -15.49
C HIS A 34 -7.95 2.13 -16.37
N ARG A 35 -7.60 1.95 -17.65
CA ARG A 35 -7.49 3.07 -18.61
C ARG A 35 -8.77 3.90 -18.73
N SER A 36 -9.94 3.29 -18.58
CA SER A 36 -11.25 3.92 -18.79
C SER A 36 -12.01 4.23 -17.49
N GLY A 37 -11.49 3.85 -16.32
CA GLY A 37 -12.27 3.91 -15.10
C GLY A 37 -11.58 3.33 -13.87
N TYR A 38 -12.26 3.46 -12.74
CA TYR A 38 -11.91 2.86 -11.47
C TYR A 38 -12.92 1.79 -11.09
N THR A 39 -12.43 0.75 -10.42
CA THR A 39 -13.29 -0.18 -9.68
C THR A 39 -13.29 0.27 -8.22
N LEU A 40 -14.49 0.46 -7.68
CA LEU A 40 -14.73 0.93 -6.33
C LEU A 40 -15.38 -0.19 -5.51
N GLN A 41 -14.87 -0.43 -4.31
CA GLN A 41 -15.43 -1.39 -3.38
C GLN A 41 -16.18 -0.64 -2.28
N THR A 42 -17.48 -0.88 -2.18
CA THR A 42 -18.31 -0.45 -1.05
C THR A 42 -18.39 -1.55 0.01
N GLU A 43 -19.16 -1.32 1.06
CA GLU A 43 -19.44 -2.34 2.07
C GLU A 43 -20.16 -3.60 1.54
N SER A 44 -20.89 -3.44 0.43
CA SER A 44 -21.76 -4.49 -0.10
C SER A 44 -21.37 -4.92 -1.51
N ASP A 45 -20.90 -3.99 -2.33
CA ASP A 45 -20.84 -4.16 -3.78
C ASP A 45 -19.54 -3.61 -4.38
N SER A 46 -19.27 -4.04 -5.61
CA SER A 46 -18.23 -3.46 -6.46
C SER A 46 -18.89 -2.62 -7.55
N ILE A 47 -18.44 -1.38 -7.72
CA ILE A 47 -19.01 -0.38 -8.64
C ILE A 47 -17.92 0.06 -9.62
N SER A 48 -18.29 0.37 -10.86
CA SER A 48 -17.39 0.99 -11.84
C SER A 48 -17.64 2.50 -11.93
N LEU A 49 -16.58 3.30 -11.82
CA LEU A 49 -16.61 4.75 -12.01
C LEU A 49 -15.80 5.12 -13.27
N ALA A 50 -16.46 5.67 -14.29
CA ALA A 50 -15.80 6.07 -15.53
C ALA A 50 -14.91 7.30 -15.33
N ILE A 51 -13.71 7.29 -15.91
CA ILE A 51 -12.81 8.45 -15.90
C ILE A 51 -13.35 9.54 -16.84
N HIS A 52 -13.36 10.77 -16.35
CA HIS A 52 -13.69 11.97 -17.12
C HIS A 52 -12.94 13.18 -16.52
N ASP A 53 -12.80 14.27 -17.30
CA ASP A 53 -11.86 15.36 -17.02
C ASP A 53 -12.08 16.12 -15.70
N SER A 54 -13.27 16.05 -15.11
CA SER A 54 -13.57 16.70 -13.82
C SER A 54 -13.20 15.87 -12.61
N LEU A 55 -12.82 14.60 -12.78
CA LEU A 55 -12.38 13.78 -11.65
C LEU A 55 -10.95 14.15 -11.23
N PRO A 56 -10.66 14.20 -9.92
CA PRO A 56 -9.28 14.28 -9.47
C PRO A 56 -8.51 13.01 -9.85
N ALA A 57 -7.18 13.11 -9.91
CA ALA A 57 -6.33 11.95 -10.09
C ALA A 57 -6.42 11.04 -8.85
N MET A 58 -6.89 9.81 -9.07
CA MET A 58 -7.05 8.79 -8.02
C MET A 58 -6.15 7.58 -8.30
N THR A 59 -5.89 6.82 -7.26
CA THR A 59 -5.12 5.57 -7.34
C THR A 59 -5.74 4.49 -6.46
N VAL A 60 -5.28 3.25 -6.64
CA VAL A 60 -5.67 2.13 -5.79
C VAL A 60 -5.38 2.47 -4.32
N GLY A 61 -6.38 2.26 -3.48
CA GLY A 61 -6.34 2.55 -2.05
C GLY A 61 -7.06 3.85 -1.65
N ASP A 62 -7.36 4.74 -2.60
CA ASP A 62 -8.09 5.99 -2.33
C ASP A 62 -9.51 5.72 -1.82
N TRP A 63 -9.98 6.60 -0.93
CA TRP A 63 -11.35 6.57 -0.43
C TRP A 63 -12.15 7.70 -1.03
N VAL A 64 -13.35 7.38 -1.52
CA VAL A 64 -14.24 8.34 -2.16
C VAL A 64 -15.63 8.30 -1.53
N ILE A 65 -16.29 9.44 -1.60
CA ILE A 65 -17.72 9.57 -1.32
C ILE A 65 -18.45 9.68 -2.66
N LEU A 66 -19.50 8.89 -2.82
CA LEU A 66 -20.41 8.93 -3.95
C LEU A 66 -21.77 9.46 -3.48
N ASN A 67 -22.49 10.09 -4.40
CA ASN A 67 -23.90 10.44 -4.23
C ASN A 67 -24.79 9.17 -4.24
N GLU A 68 -26.07 9.32 -3.90
CA GLU A 68 -27.06 8.24 -3.94
C GLU A 68 -27.18 7.59 -5.33
N ASP A 69 -27.00 8.39 -6.40
CA ASP A 69 -26.98 7.94 -7.79
C ASP A 69 -25.62 7.33 -8.22
N LEU A 70 -24.71 7.11 -7.27
CA LEU A 70 -23.35 6.58 -7.43
C LEU A 70 -22.40 7.48 -8.23
N SER A 71 -22.78 8.73 -8.51
CA SER A 71 -21.87 9.71 -9.10
C SER A 71 -20.81 10.16 -8.08
N PHE A 72 -19.61 10.51 -8.56
CA PHE A 72 -18.53 10.97 -7.71
C PHE A 72 -18.89 12.28 -6.99
N SER A 73 -18.77 12.30 -5.66
CA SER A 73 -18.97 13.49 -4.84
C SER A 73 -17.64 14.10 -4.41
N ARG A 74 -16.78 13.32 -3.74
CA ARG A 74 -15.44 13.80 -3.33
C ARG A 74 -14.44 12.67 -3.12
N LEU A 75 -13.16 13.03 -3.20
CA LEU A 75 -12.03 12.23 -2.78
C LEU A 75 -11.65 12.63 -1.35
N LEU A 76 -11.41 11.65 -0.47
CA LEU A 76 -10.92 11.87 0.88
C LEU A 76 -9.41 12.13 0.88
N GLU A 77 -8.92 12.84 1.90
CA GLU A 77 -7.49 13.03 2.10
C GLU A 77 -6.79 11.68 2.32
N ARG A 78 -5.57 11.57 1.83
CA ARG A 78 -4.75 10.35 1.89
C ARG A 78 -3.95 10.34 3.19
N SER A 79 -3.92 9.20 3.85
CA SER A 79 -3.04 8.92 4.99
C SER A 79 -1.60 8.60 4.56
N SER A 80 -1.44 8.07 3.35
CA SER A 80 -0.15 7.79 2.72
C SER A 80 -0.27 7.79 1.20
N LEU A 81 0.83 8.05 0.50
CA LEU A 81 0.84 8.10 -0.96
C LEU A 81 2.21 7.69 -1.52
N PHE A 82 2.23 6.60 -2.29
CA PHE A 82 3.32 6.31 -3.21
C PHE A 82 3.05 6.95 -4.56
N SER A 83 4.01 7.74 -5.03
CA SER A 83 4.01 8.35 -6.34
C SER A 83 5.40 8.27 -6.98
N ARG A 84 5.47 8.55 -8.28
CA ARG A 84 6.73 8.72 -9.01
C ARG A 84 6.63 9.90 -9.95
N LYS A 85 7.74 10.59 -10.17
CA LYS A 85 7.83 11.61 -11.21
C LYS A 85 7.82 10.94 -12.58
N ALA A 86 6.89 11.31 -13.45
CA ALA A 86 6.89 10.83 -14.83
C ALA A 86 8.07 11.44 -15.60
N ALA A 87 8.62 10.68 -16.56
CA ALA A 87 9.67 11.18 -17.45
C ALA A 87 9.08 12.19 -18.45
N GLY A 88 9.60 13.41 -18.50
CA GLY A 88 9.16 14.43 -19.46
C GLY A 88 9.44 15.88 -19.02
N THR A 89 9.16 16.84 -19.91
CA THR A 89 9.34 18.30 -19.69
C THR A 89 8.29 18.92 -18.76
N LYS A 90 7.16 18.25 -18.57
CA LYS A 90 6.21 18.54 -17.48
C LYS A 90 6.37 17.43 -16.45
N VAL A 91 6.85 17.78 -15.26
CA VAL A 91 6.93 16.84 -14.12
C VAL A 91 5.50 16.54 -13.69
N VAL A 92 4.86 15.57 -14.35
CA VAL A 92 3.56 15.05 -13.94
C VAL A 92 3.84 13.96 -12.92
N GLU A 93 3.27 14.10 -11.73
CA GLU A 93 3.34 13.07 -10.70
C GLU A 93 2.37 11.93 -11.05
N GLN A 94 2.89 10.71 -11.10
CA GLN A 94 2.09 9.51 -11.31
C GLN A 94 1.87 8.82 -9.96
N TYR A 95 0.61 8.74 -9.53
CA TYR A 95 0.23 7.98 -8.34
C TYR A 95 0.27 6.48 -8.58
N ILE A 96 0.72 5.73 -7.57
CA ILE A 96 0.90 4.28 -7.61
C ILE A 96 -0.10 3.61 -6.66
N ALA A 97 -0.12 4.02 -5.41
CA ALA A 97 -1.02 3.51 -4.37
C ALA A 97 -1.13 4.51 -3.23
N SER A 98 -2.24 4.48 -2.51
CA SER A 98 -2.48 5.34 -1.34
C SER A 98 -3.06 4.53 -0.17
N ASN A 99 -3.04 5.13 1.02
CA ASN A 99 -3.65 4.56 2.23
C ASN A 99 -3.14 3.14 2.53
N LEU A 100 -1.84 2.94 2.37
CA LEU A 100 -1.12 1.77 2.82
C LEU A 100 -0.74 1.95 4.30
N ASP A 101 -0.89 0.88 5.08
CA ASP A 101 -0.39 0.81 6.45
C ASP A 101 1.09 0.40 6.46
N THR A 102 1.43 -0.60 5.64
CA THR A 102 2.75 -1.25 5.66
C THR A 102 3.25 -1.48 4.24
N VAL A 103 4.56 -1.34 4.04
CA VAL A 103 5.26 -1.77 2.84
C VAL A 103 6.29 -2.84 3.19
N PHE A 104 6.13 -4.01 2.60
CA PHE A 104 7.14 -5.05 2.64
C PHE A 104 8.24 -4.72 1.63
N ILE A 105 9.42 -4.39 2.14
CA ILE A 105 10.62 -4.19 1.33
C ILE A 105 11.30 -5.54 1.23
N VAL A 106 11.15 -6.17 0.07
CA VAL A 106 11.53 -7.56 -0.12
C VAL A 106 12.82 -7.65 -0.90
N MET A 107 13.78 -8.37 -0.32
CA MET A 107 15.09 -8.59 -0.88
C MET A 107 15.48 -10.06 -0.76
N SER A 108 16.16 -10.57 -1.77
CA SER A 108 16.65 -11.94 -1.80
C SER A 108 18.02 -12.01 -1.12
N LEU A 109 18.25 -13.03 -0.29
CA LEU A 109 19.53 -13.29 0.40
C LEU A 109 20.58 -14.01 -0.46
N ASN A 110 20.27 -14.27 -1.74
CA ASN A 110 21.24 -14.78 -2.70
C ASN A 110 22.19 -13.67 -3.21
N ASP A 111 22.87 -13.92 -4.33
CA ASP A 111 23.90 -13.04 -4.92
C ASP A 111 23.47 -11.58 -5.26
N ASP A 112 22.20 -11.21 -5.12
CA ASP A 112 21.67 -9.85 -5.38
C ASP A 112 21.33 -9.07 -4.09
N PHE A 113 21.83 -9.50 -2.93
CA PHE A 113 21.73 -8.70 -1.70
C PHE A 113 22.42 -7.34 -1.88
N ASN A 114 21.69 -6.26 -1.63
CA ASN A 114 22.19 -4.90 -1.85
C ASN A 114 21.66 -3.93 -0.79
N LEU A 115 22.53 -3.55 0.14
CA LEU A 115 22.18 -2.67 1.25
C LEU A 115 21.75 -1.27 0.79
N SER A 116 22.41 -0.69 -0.21
CA SER A 116 22.03 0.60 -0.78
C SER A 116 20.63 0.59 -1.40
N ARG A 117 20.16 -0.57 -1.87
CA ARG A 117 18.79 -0.74 -2.35
C ARG A 117 17.78 -0.68 -1.21
N VAL A 118 18.10 -1.27 -0.05
CA VAL A 118 17.28 -1.18 1.16
C VAL A 118 17.16 0.26 1.62
N GLU A 119 18.28 0.99 1.75
CA GLU A 119 18.28 2.39 2.15
C GLU A 119 17.39 3.24 1.23
N ARG A 120 17.48 3.02 -0.08
CA ARG A 120 16.64 3.72 -1.06
C ARG A 120 15.15 3.41 -0.88
N TYR A 121 14.79 2.15 -0.63
CA TYR A 121 13.40 1.77 -0.41
C TYR A 121 12.85 2.27 0.93
N LEU A 122 13.68 2.29 1.98
CA LEU A 122 13.36 2.92 3.26
C LEU A 122 13.08 4.42 3.08
N ALA A 123 13.88 5.12 2.28
CA ALA A 123 13.63 6.53 1.97
C ALA A 123 12.26 6.75 1.28
N LEU A 124 11.89 5.88 0.32
CA LEU A 124 10.59 5.94 -0.33
C LEU A 124 9.43 5.64 0.63
N ALA A 125 9.58 4.66 1.52
CA ALA A 125 8.58 4.34 2.53
C ALA A 125 8.36 5.53 3.48
N ASN A 126 9.44 6.17 3.91
CA ASN A 126 9.40 7.35 4.77
C ASN A 126 8.74 8.56 4.05
N GLU A 127 9.08 8.83 2.79
CA GLU A 127 8.44 9.89 1.99
C GLU A 127 6.93 9.64 1.82
N ALA A 128 6.53 8.38 1.64
CA ALA A 128 5.13 7.98 1.53
C ALA A 128 4.38 7.91 2.87
N GLN A 129 5.08 8.06 4.01
CA GLN A 129 4.54 7.87 5.37
C GLN A 129 3.96 6.47 5.62
N VAL A 130 4.65 5.43 5.14
CA VAL A 130 4.23 4.03 5.29
C VAL A 130 5.25 3.26 6.13
N GLU A 131 4.78 2.41 7.04
CA GLU A 131 5.64 1.60 7.90
C GLU A 131 6.41 0.55 7.06
N PRO A 132 7.75 0.56 7.06
CA PRO A 132 8.52 -0.44 6.35
C PRO A 132 8.72 -1.71 7.20
N VAL A 133 8.60 -2.86 6.55
CA VAL A 133 9.05 -4.15 7.10
C VAL A 133 10.00 -4.77 6.09
N ILE A 134 11.22 -5.08 6.51
CA ILE A 134 12.18 -5.75 5.64
C ILE A 134 11.87 -7.23 5.62
N VAL A 135 11.74 -7.81 4.43
CA VAL A 135 11.54 -9.25 4.24
C VAL A 135 12.72 -9.80 3.45
N LEU A 136 13.59 -10.53 4.14
CA LEU A 136 14.77 -11.18 3.58
C LEU A 136 14.39 -12.60 3.16
N THR A 137 14.21 -12.80 1.85
CA THR A 137 13.72 -14.06 1.26
C THR A 137 14.85 -14.99 0.84
N LYS A 138 14.51 -16.25 0.56
CA LYS A 138 15.44 -17.33 0.15
C LYS A 138 16.45 -17.68 1.23
N GLU A 139 16.00 -17.68 2.48
CA GLU A 139 16.81 -18.11 3.63
C GLU A 139 17.46 -19.49 3.42
N ASP A 140 16.76 -20.41 2.75
CA ASP A 140 17.22 -21.77 2.45
C ASP A 140 18.44 -21.82 1.52
N LEU A 141 18.77 -20.71 0.84
CA LEU A 141 19.89 -20.61 -0.08
C LEU A 141 21.05 -19.77 0.50
N CYS A 142 20.99 -19.40 1.77
CA CYS A 142 21.94 -18.49 2.40
C CYS A 142 22.41 -19.00 3.76
N ASP A 143 23.65 -19.51 3.81
CA ASP A 143 24.27 -19.97 5.06
C ASP A 143 24.53 -18.81 6.05
N ASP A 144 24.72 -17.59 5.53
CA ASP A 144 25.08 -16.38 6.30
C ASP A 144 23.87 -15.43 6.52
N SER A 145 22.64 -15.95 6.51
CA SER A 145 21.41 -15.15 6.59
C SER A 145 21.37 -14.19 7.79
N GLN A 146 21.90 -14.62 8.94
CA GLN A 146 21.98 -13.79 10.16
C GLN A 146 22.98 -12.63 10.02
N VAL A 147 24.09 -12.83 9.30
CA VAL A 147 25.07 -11.76 9.06
C VAL A 147 24.47 -10.69 8.15
N LEU A 148 23.78 -11.10 7.08
CA LEU A 148 23.11 -10.17 6.17
C LEU A 148 21.94 -9.45 6.85
N LYS A 149 21.18 -10.15 7.70
CA LYS A 149 20.16 -9.53 8.56
C LYS A 149 20.76 -8.46 9.46
N GLN A 150 21.90 -8.74 10.10
CA GLN A 150 22.58 -7.78 10.96
C GLN A 150 23.02 -6.53 10.19
N GLN A 151 23.53 -6.68 8.97
CA GLN A 151 23.90 -5.51 8.13
C GLN A 151 22.70 -4.59 7.86
N VAL A 152 21.50 -5.16 7.66
CA VAL A 152 20.28 -4.35 7.52
C VAL A 152 19.88 -3.72 8.86
N GLN A 153 19.99 -4.46 9.96
CA GLN A 153 19.68 -3.96 11.30
C GLN A 153 20.60 -2.81 11.73
N ASP A 154 21.85 -2.79 11.25
CA ASP A 154 22.82 -1.73 11.52
C ASP A 154 22.42 -0.39 10.89
N LEU A 155 21.51 -0.38 9.89
CA LEU A 155 20.94 0.86 9.35
C LEU A 155 20.03 1.56 10.37
N ASP A 156 19.19 0.79 11.06
CA ASP A 156 18.31 1.24 12.13
C ASP A 156 17.92 0.05 13.03
N PRO A 157 18.30 0.05 14.32
CA PRO A 157 17.98 -1.01 15.28
C PRO A 157 16.48 -1.23 15.52
N MET A 158 15.61 -0.29 15.12
CA MET A 158 14.16 -0.40 15.26
C MET A 158 13.47 -1.02 14.04
N LEU A 159 14.21 -1.32 12.96
CA LEU A 159 13.62 -1.97 11.78
C LEU A 159 13.08 -3.34 12.13
N MET A 160 11.85 -3.59 11.70
CA MET A 160 11.25 -4.92 11.69
C MET A 160 11.83 -5.70 10.51
N ILE A 161 12.52 -6.80 10.80
CA ILE A 161 13.20 -7.62 9.79
C ILE A 161 12.82 -9.08 9.96
N GLU A 162 12.13 -9.62 8.97
CA GLU A 162 11.76 -11.02 8.88
C GLU A 162 12.61 -11.73 7.83
N THR A 163 13.16 -12.88 8.20
CA THR A 163 13.94 -13.74 7.31
C THR A 163 13.13 -14.98 7.01
N VAL A 164 12.87 -15.25 5.73
CA VAL A 164 11.92 -16.27 5.32
C VAL A 164 12.41 -17.12 4.14
N ASN A 165 12.02 -18.38 4.13
CA ASN A 165 11.92 -19.19 2.93
C ASN A 165 10.46 -19.15 2.43
N ALA A 166 10.23 -18.49 1.31
CA ALA A 166 8.88 -18.33 0.74
C ALA A 166 8.26 -19.65 0.24
N LEU A 167 9.04 -20.72 0.08
CA LEU A 167 8.56 -22.07 -0.23
C LEU A 167 8.09 -22.83 1.01
N ASN A 168 8.39 -22.32 2.21
CA ASN A 168 7.97 -22.88 3.49
C ASN A 168 6.84 -22.04 4.08
N SER A 169 5.63 -22.62 4.16
CA SER A 169 4.45 -21.96 4.71
C SER A 169 4.62 -21.53 6.16
N ASP A 170 5.38 -22.27 6.97
CA ASP A 170 5.59 -21.96 8.39
C ASP A 170 6.56 -20.79 8.54
N SER A 171 7.54 -20.68 7.64
CA SER A 171 8.48 -19.56 7.63
C SER A 171 7.77 -18.23 7.34
N VAL A 172 6.86 -18.20 6.36
CA VAL A 172 6.10 -16.97 6.02
C VAL A 172 5.05 -16.58 7.06
N GLN A 173 4.71 -17.44 8.03
CA GLN A 173 3.80 -17.09 9.13
C GLN A 173 4.34 -15.94 9.98
N SER A 174 5.65 -15.65 9.97
CA SER A 174 6.16 -14.49 10.71
C SER A 174 5.63 -13.15 10.16
N LEU A 175 5.14 -13.11 8.91
CA LEU A 175 4.55 -11.91 8.28
C LEU A 175 3.07 -11.65 8.65
N GLN A 176 2.39 -12.63 9.28
CA GLN A 176 0.98 -12.53 9.66
C GLN A 176 0.61 -11.29 10.51
N PRO A 177 1.48 -10.78 11.42
CA PRO A 177 1.17 -9.61 12.23
C PRO A 177 0.76 -8.37 11.42
N TRP A 178 1.28 -8.20 10.19
CA TRP A 178 0.94 -7.08 9.30
C TRP A 178 -0.20 -7.40 8.33
N CYS A 179 -0.45 -8.68 8.04
CA CYS A 179 -1.49 -9.13 7.10
C CYS A 179 -2.84 -9.38 7.79
N ARG A 180 -3.31 -8.42 8.57
CA ARG A 180 -4.58 -8.51 9.31
C ARG A 180 -5.74 -7.88 8.53
N THR A 181 -6.97 -8.29 8.85
CA THR A 181 -8.18 -7.65 8.32
C THR A 181 -8.15 -6.14 8.56
N GLY A 182 -8.46 -5.35 7.53
CA GLY A 182 -8.42 -3.90 7.60
C GLY A 182 -7.03 -3.28 7.50
N LYS A 183 -5.97 -4.09 7.32
CA LYS A 183 -4.63 -3.59 7.00
C LYS A 183 -4.34 -3.71 5.51
N THR A 184 -3.72 -2.67 4.97
CA THR A 184 -3.32 -2.60 3.58
C THR A 184 -1.80 -2.70 3.49
N VAL A 185 -1.32 -3.77 2.85
CA VAL A 185 0.10 -4.04 2.67
C VAL A 185 0.45 -3.93 1.20
N ALA A 186 1.54 -3.23 0.89
CA ALA A 186 2.16 -3.28 -0.43
C ALA A 186 3.46 -4.10 -0.40
N PHE A 187 3.83 -4.64 -1.55
CA PHE A 187 5.08 -5.36 -1.76
C PHE A 187 5.97 -4.55 -2.70
N MET A 188 7.20 -4.28 -2.27
CA MET A 188 8.21 -3.56 -3.05
C MET A 188 9.46 -4.43 -3.16
N ALA A 189 9.85 -4.77 -4.40
CA ALA A 189 11.03 -5.56 -4.68
C ALA A 189 11.72 -5.09 -5.97
N HIS A 190 12.97 -5.50 -6.13
CA HIS A 190 13.64 -5.45 -7.41
C HIS A 190 13.21 -6.65 -8.27
N PRO A 191 12.89 -6.48 -9.56
CA PRO A 191 12.70 -7.62 -10.45
C PRO A 191 14.04 -8.37 -10.59
N VAL A 192 14.02 -9.66 -10.26
CA VAL A 192 15.15 -10.59 -10.43
C VAL A 192 15.12 -11.15 -11.84
#